data_AF-A0A2P2K3Z4-F1
#
_entry.id   AF-A0A2P2K3Z4-F1
#
_cell.length_a   1.000
_cell.length_b   1.000
_cell.length_c   1.000
_cell.angle_alpha   90.00
_cell.angle_beta   90.00
_cell.angle_gamma   90.00
#
_symmetry.space_group_name_H-M   'P 1'
#
loop_
_entity.id
_entity.type
_entity.pdbx_description
1 polymer ?
#
loop_
_entity_poly.entity_id
_entity_poly.type
_entity_poly.pdbx_seq_one_letter_code
_entity_poly.pdbx_strand_id
1 'polypeptide(L)' 'MIRWSARAIRSFGLGELEARKLKYPNTGTEALLMGILIEGP' A
#
# COMPACT_ATOMS: atom_id res chain seq x y z
N MET A 1 6.82 -21.03 0.67
CA MET A 1 6.84 -19.64 1.18
C MET A 1 6.55 -18.72 0.01
N ILE A 2 5.42 -18.01 0.03
CA ILE A 2 5.03 -17.11 -1.06
C ILE A 2 5.98 -15.91 -1.01
N ARG A 3 6.81 -15.70 -2.05
CA ARG A 3 7.74 -14.58 -2.13
C ARG A 3 7.09 -13.47 -2.95
N TRP A 4 6.90 -12.33 -2.31
CA TRP A 4 6.36 -11.14 -2.96
C TRP A 4 7.46 -10.45 -3.77
N SER A 5 7.09 -9.79 -4.86
CA SER A 5 8.03 -8.94 -5.59
C SER A 5 8.39 -7.72 -4.74
N ALA A 6 9.59 -7.17 -4.94
CA ALA A 6 10.01 -5.95 -4.25
C ALA A 6 9.03 -4.79 -4.49
N ARG A 7 8.43 -4.74 -5.69
CA ARG A 7 7.37 -3.80 -6.05
C ARG A 7 6.14 -3.97 -5.16
N ALA A 8 5.59 -5.18 -5.07
CA ALA A 8 4.41 -5.45 -4.24
C ALA A 8 4.63 -5.11 -2.76
N ILE A 9 5.83 -5.35 -2.22
CA ILE A 9 6.17 -4.97 -0.83
C ILE A 9 6.17 -3.44 -0.68
N ARG A 10 6.72 -2.72 -1.65
CA ARG A 10 6.82 -1.26 -1.63
C ARG A 10 5.45 -0.59 -1.80
N SER A 11 4.64 -0.98 -2.78
CA SER A 11 3.29 -0.41 -2.92
C SER A 11 2.43 -0.70 -1.70
N PHE A 12 2.53 -1.88 -1.10
CA PHE A 12 1.80 -2.17 0.14
C PHE A 12 2.20 -1.20 1.27
N GLY A 13 3.50 -1.00 1.50
CA GLY A 13 3.99 -0.08 2.52
C GLY A 13 3.60 1.39 2.27
N LEU A 14 3.60 1.83 1.01
CA LEU A 14 3.12 3.17 0.62
C LEU A 14 1.62 3.33 0.92
N GLY A 15 0.84 2.29 0.64
CA GLY A 15 -0.59 2.26 0.91
C GLY A 15 -0.93 2.41 2.38
N GLU A 16 -0.22 1.67 3.25
CA GLU A 16 -0.37 1.78 4.71
C GLU A 16 -0.01 3.17 5.21
N LEU A 17 1.08 3.75 4.69
CA LEU A 17 1.54 5.07 5.09
C LEU A 17 0.51 6.15 4.72
N GLU A 18 -0.10 6.04 3.54
CA GLU A 18 -1.13 6.98 3.11
C GLU A 18 -2.43 6.82 3.91
N ALA A 19 -2.85 5.58 4.18
CA ALA A 19 -4.03 5.32 5.01
C ALA A 19 -3.87 5.90 6.44
N ARG A 20 -2.66 5.84 6.99
CA ARG A 20 -2.35 6.45 8.30
C ARG A 20 -2.39 7.98 8.28
N LYS A 21 -1.93 8.63 7.21
CA LYS A 21 -2.06 10.09 7.05
C LYS A 21 -3.50 10.55 7.04
N LEU A 22 -4.36 9.79 6.35
CA LEU A 22 -5.80 10.05 6.25
C LEU A 22 -6.59 9.61 7.50
N LYS A 23 -5.89 9.07 8.52
CA LYS A 23 -6.47 8.57 9.78
C LYS A 23 -7.54 7.52 9.57
N TYR A 24 -7.40 6.68 8.54
CA TYR A 24 -8.27 5.53 8.38
C TYR A 24 -8.00 4.52 9.52
N PRO A 25 -9.04 3.99 10.17
CA PRO A 25 -8.88 3.08 11.30
C PRO A 25 -8.33 1.71 10.88
N ASN A 26 -8.50 1.33 9.61
CA ASN A 26 -8.06 0.06 9.06
C ASN A 26 -7.39 0.25 7.70
N THR A 27 -6.42 -0.61 7.40
CA THR A 27 -5.83 -0.73 6.06
C THR A 27 -6.74 -1.60 5.20
N GLY A 28 -7.59 -0.98 4.38
CA GLY A 28 -8.49 -1.66 3.45
C GLY A 28 -7.86 -1.95 2.08
N THR A 29 -8.64 -2.49 1.15
CA THR A 29 -8.24 -2.63 -0.26
C THR A 29 -7.99 -1.28 -0.92
N GLU A 30 -8.62 -0.21 -0.43
CA GLU A 30 -8.36 1.15 -0.92
C GLU A 30 -6.93 1.60 -0.60
N ALA A 31 -6.36 1.20 0.54
CA ALA A 31 -4.98 1.52 0.88
C ALA A 31 -4.00 0.85 -0.09
N LEU A 32 -4.26 -0.41 -0.47
CA LEU A 32 -3.46 -1.09 -1.49
C LEU A 32 -3.55 -0.36 -2.84
N LEU A 33 -4.76 0.05 -3.25
CA LEU A 33 -4.95 0.82 -4.48
C LEU A 33 -4.19 2.16 -4.44
N MET A 34 -4.27 2.89 -3.33
CA MET A 34 -3.50 4.12 -3.12
C MET A 34 -2.00 3.85 -3.22
N GLY A 35 -1.51 2.79 -2.58
CA GLY A 35 -0.11 2.40 -2.64
C GLY A 35 0.40 2.11 -4.04
N ILE A 36 -0.41 1.43 -4.87
CA ILE A 36 -0.10 1.16 -6.28
C ILE A 36 -0.11 2.47 -7.11
N LEU A 37 -1.07 3.35 -6.88
CA LEU A 37 -1.16 4.64 -7.57
C LEU A 37 0.01 5.57 -7.22
N ILE A 38 0.46 5.55 -5.96
CA ILE A 38 1.60 6.35 -5.48
C ILE A 38 2.92 5.78 -5.98
N GLU A 39 3.08 4.46 -6.01
CA GLU A 39 4.31 3.83 -6.48
C GLU A 39 4.61 4.17 -7.94
N GLY A 40 3.56 4.28 -8.78
CA GLY A 40 3.69 4.59 -10.20
C GLY A 40 4.33 3.44 -11.01
N PRO A 41 4.44 3.59 -12.34
CA PRO A 41 5.05 2.59 -13.23
C PRO A 41 6.56 2.39 -12.98
#